data_AF-A0A9X9A173-F1
#
_entry.id   AF-A0A9X9A173-F1
#
_cell.length_a   1.000
_cell.length_b   1.000
_cell.length_c   1.000
_cell.angle_alpha   90.00
_cell.angle_beta   90.00
_cell.angle_gamma   90.00
#
_symmetry.space_group_name_H-M   'P 1'
#
loop_
_entity.id
_entity.type
_entity.pdbx_description
1 polymer ?
#
loop_
_entity_poly.entity_id
_entity_poly.type
_entity_poly.pdbx_seq_one_letter_code
_entity_poly.pdbx_strand_id
1 'polypeptide(L)' 'VKKQKGVFGGERFRHIYPNGDQVEYIVVVFECEITSGKLKSIDGESLKLQYFSFSEKPTLALPYPVNIFL' A
#
# COMPACT_ATOMS: atom_id res chain seq x y z
N VAL A 1 15.12 -1.57 5.65
CA VAL A 1 14.34 -2.33 4.64
C VAL A 1 14.79 -3.77 4.72
N LYS A 2 13.87 -4.71 4.94
CA LYS A 2 14.20 -6.14 5.04
C LYS A 2 14.39 -6.77 3.66
N LYS A 3 13.42 -6.60 2.77
CA LYS A 3 13.39 -7.29 1.46
C LYS A 3 12.49 -6.58 0.44
N GLN A 4 12.85 -6.61 -0.85
CA GLN A 4 11.95 -6.22 -1.94
C GLN A 4 11.00 -7.39 -2.29
N LYS A 5 9.69 -7.11 -2.36
CA LYS A 5 8.62 -8.13 -2.49
C LYS A 5 8.03 -8.20 -3.90
N GLY A 6 8.30 -7.21 -4.75
CA GLY A 6 7.87 -7.21 -6.14
C GLY A 6 7.87 -5.81 -6.76
N VAL A 7 7.71 -5.78 -8.09
CA VAL A 7 7.40 -4.57 -8.86
C VAL A 7 6.10 -4.84 -9.59
N PHE A 8 5.11 -3.96 -9.43
CA PHE A 8 3.77 -4.13 -9.96
C PHE A 8 3.35 -2.88 -10.74
N GLY A 9 2.59 -3.07 -11.82
CA GLY A 9 2.15 -1.95 -12.66
C GLY A 9 1.31 -2.40 -13.84
N GLY A 10 1.25 -1.53 -14.85
CA GLY A 10 0.42 -1.68 -16.05
C GLY A 10 -1.04 -1.29 -15.78
N GLU A 11 -1.92 -1.59 -16.73
CA GLU A 11 -3.32 -1.12 -16.73
C GLU A 11 -4.09 -1.48 -15.45
N ARG A 12 -3.78 -2.62 -14.81
CA ARG A 12 -4.40 -3.03 -13.54
C ARG A 12 -4.07 -2.10 -12.36
N PHE A 13 -3.08 -1.23 -12.51
CA PHE A 13 -2.65 -0.22 -11.55
C PHE A 13 -2.94 1.19 -12.05
N ARG A 14 -3.82 1.33 -13.04
CA ARG A 14 -4.35 2.61 -13.48
C ARG A 14 -5.51 3.02 -12.59
N HIS A 15 -5.53 4.28 -12.20
CA HIS A 15 -6.64 4.87 -11.47
C HIS A 15 -7.14 6.10 -12.22
N ILE A 16 -8.46 6.23 -12.33
CA ILE A 16 -9.14 7.42 -12.84
C ILE A 16 -9.93 7.98 -11.67
N TYR A 17 -9.55 9.18 -11.25
CA TYR A 17 -10.22 9.89 -10.18
C TYR A 17 -11.61 10.37 -10.63
N PRO A 18 -12.55 10.65 -9.71
CA PRO A 18 -13.89 11.12 -10.06
C PRO A 18 -13.90 12.42 -10.89
N ASN A 19 -12.85 13.25 -10.79
CA ASN A 19 -12.69 14.47 -11.58
C ASN A 19 -12.12 14.23 -12.99
N GLY A 20 -11.87 12.98 -13.37
CA GLY A 20 -11.32 12.60 -14.68
C GLY A 20 -9.79 12.54 -14.73
N ASP A 21 -9.09 12.96 -13.67
CA ASP A 21 -7.64 12.84 -13.63
C ASP A 21 -7.22 11.37 -13.64
N GLN A 22 -6.18 11.06 -14.42
CA GLN A 22 -5.72 9.70 -14.61
C GLN A 22 -4.25 9.55 -14.22
N VAL A 23 -3.97 8.46 -13.53
CA VAL A 23 -2.62 8.05 -13.16
C VAL A 23 -2.42 6.56 -13.45
N GLU A 24 -1.20 6.18 -13.80
CA GLU A 24 -0.79 4.78 -13.90
C GLU A 24 0.47 4.56 -13.08
N TYR A 25 0.41 3.62 -12.13
CA TYR A 25 1.49 3.41 -11.18
C TYR A 25 2.47 2.32 -11.65
N ILE A 26 3.74 2.57 -11.36
CA ILE A 26 4.75 1.52 -11.16
C ILE A 26 5.09 1.50 -9.66
N VAL A 27 4.79 0.40 -8.98
CA VAL A 27 4.93 0.27 -7.53
C VAL A 27 6.00 -0.76 -7.21
N VAL A 28 6.99 -0.37 -6.41
CA VAL A 28 7.96 -1.29 -5.80
C VAL A 28 7.56 -1.52 -4.35
N VAL A 29 7.27 -2.76 -3.98
CA VAL A 29 6.86 -3.12 -2.61
C VAL A 29 8.07 -3.60 -1.81
N PHE A 30 8.21 -3.08 -0.59
CA PHE A 30 9.26 -3.46 0.35
C PHE A 30 8.67 -3.95 1.68
N GLU A 31 9.25 -5.02 2.21
CA GLU A 31 9.07 -5.44 3.58
C GLU A 31 9.95 -4.58 4.50
N CYS A 32 9.34 -4.01 5.53
CA CYS A 32 9.97 -3.07 6.44
C CYS A 32 9.89 -3.57 7.88
N GLU A 33 10.80 -3.07 8.71
CA GLU A 33 10.79 -3.25 10.15
C GLU A 33 10.85 -1.89 10.82
N ILE A 34 10.11 -1.75 11.92
CA ILE A 34 10.09 -0.52 12.70
C ILE A 34 11.31 -0.56 13.63
N THR A 35 12.27 0.33 13.42
CA THR A 35 13.46 0.44 14.28
C THR A 35 13.27 1.44 15.43
N SER A 36 12.37 2.41 15.28
CA SER A 36 12.04 3.43 16.28
C SER A 36 10.76 4.19 15.90
N GLY A 37 10.29 5.10 16.77
CA GLY A 37 9.15 5.99 16.51
C GLY A 37 7.83 5.57 17.18
N LYS A 38 6.75 6.29 16.87
CA LYS A 38 5.39 6.01 17.35
C LYS A 38 4.40 6.08 16.18
N LEU A 39 3.37 5.24 16.21
CA LEU A 39 2.31 5.25 15.20
C LEU A 39 1.46 6.52 15.37
N LYS A 40 1.54 7.44 14.40
CA LYS A 40 0.80 8.70 14.41
C LYS A 40 0.53 9.14 12.97
N SER A 41 -0.69 9.61 12.69
CA SER A 41 -0.94 10.34 11.44
C SER A 41 -0.19 11.68 11.48
N ILE A 42 0.52 11.96 10.41
CA ILE A 42 1.16 13.26 10.18
C ILE A 42 0.23 14.03 9.24
N ASP A 43 0.34 15.37 9.21
CA ASP A 43 -0.13 16.31 8.16
C ASP A 43 -1.57 16.23 7.61
N GLY A 44 -2.41 15.34 8.10
CA GLY A 44 -3.80 15.17 7.65
C GLY A 44 -3.97 14.22 6.46
N GLU A 45 -2.89 13.66 5.90
CA GLU A 45 -3.00 12.72 4.77
C GLU A 45 -3.63 11.37 5.16
N SER A 46 -3.54 11.00 6.44
CA SER A 46 -4.13 9.77 6.98
C SER A 46 -5.14 10.05 8.10
N LEU A 47 -6.40 9.64 7.90
CA LEU A 47 -7.46 9.79 8.92
C LEU A 47 -7.34 8.78 10.07
N LYS A 48 -6.87 7.56 9.80
CA LYS A 48 -6.76 6.48 10.81
C LYS A 48 -5.63 5.51 10.46
N LEU A 49 -4.90 5.06 11.47
CA LEU A 49 -3.88 4.00 11.38
C LEU A 49 -4.28 2.84 12.29
N GLN A 50 -4.21 1.61 11.78
CA GLN A 50 -4.61 0.41 12.52
C GLN A 50 -3.85 -0.81 12.01
N TYR A 51 -3.45 -1.69 12.93
CA TYR A 51 -2.92 -3.02 12.59
C TYR A 51 -4.06 -4.00 12.38
N PHE A 52 -3.88 -4.89 11.40
CA PHE A 52 -4.79 -5.99 11.11
C PHE A 52 -3.98 -7.28 11.04
N SER A 53 -4.55 -8.37 11.54
CA SER A 53 -4.02 -9.71 11.24
C SER A 53 -4.20 -10.01 9.74
N PHE A 54 -3.47 -10.99 9.21
CA PHE A 54 -3.58 -11.38 7.81
C PHE A 54 -5.02 -11.81 7.43
N SER A 55 -5.73 -12.47 8.35
CA SER A 55 -7.12 -12.90 8.18
C SER A 55 -8.13 -11.75 8.21
N GLU A 56 -7.79 -10.63 8.86
CA GLU A 56 -8.69 -9.49 9.04
C GLU A 56 -8.31 -8.30 8.15
N LYS A 57 -7.32 -8.47 7.25
CA LYS A 57 -6.87 -7.39 6.38
C LYS A 57 -8.03 -6.91 5.47
N PRO A 58 -8.20 -5.59 5.30
CA PRO A 58 -9.22 -5.07 4.40
C PRO A 58 -8.86 -5.35 2.94
N THR A 59 -9.85 -5.19 2.06
CA THR A 59 -9.62 -5.14 0.62
C THR A 59 -8.78 -3.91 0.29
N LEU A 60 -7.77 -4.08 -0.57
CA LEU A 60 -6.92 -2.99 -1.05
C LEU A 60 -7.47 -2.45 -2.38
N ALA A 61 -7.32 -1.15 -2.60
CA ALA A 61 -7.74 -0.50 -3.84
C ALA A 61 -6.93 -0.98 -5.06
N LEU A 62 -5.64 -1.26 -4.86
CA LEU A 62 -4.76 -1.79 -5.89
C LEU A 62 -4.65 -3.32 -5.79
N PRO A 63 -4.55 -4.04 -6.93
CA PRO A 63 -4.63 -5.50 -6.96
C PRO A 63 -3.29 -6.16 -6.64
N TYR A 64 -2.75 -5.91 -5.45
CA TYR A 64 -1.54 -6.58 -4.98
C TYR A 64 -1.79 -8.07 -4.74
N PRO A 65 -0.88 -8.96 -5.16
CA PRO A 65 -1.03 -10.38 -4.89
C PRO A 65 -0.81 -10.66 -3.41
N VAL A 66 -1.59 -11.59 -2.85
CA VAL A 66 -1.60 -11.89 -1.40
C VAL A 66 -0.24 -12.36 -0.87
N ASN A 67 0.60 -12.94 -1.73
CA ASN A 67 1.93 -13.43 -1.36
C ASN A 67 2.91 -12.32 -0.96
N ILE A 68 2.61 -11.02 -1.18
CA ILE A 68 3.47 -9.94 -0.67
C ILE A 68 3.46 -9.85 0.87
N PHE A 69 2.45 -10.43 1.51
CA PHE A 69 2.28 -10.44 2.97
C PHE A 69 2.79 -11.73 3.64
N LEU A 70 3.24 -12.70 2.84
CA LEU A 70 3.87 -13.95 3.29
C LEU A 70 5.39 -13.80 3.26
#